data_AF-A0A934X2U7-F1
#
_entry.id   AF-A0A934X2U7-F1
#
_cell.length_a   1.000
_cell.length_b   1.000
_cell.length_c   1.000
_cell.angle_alpha   90.00
_cell.angle_beta   90.00
_cell.angle_gamma   90.00
#
_symmetry.space_group_name_H-M   'P 1'
#
loop_
_entity.id
_entity.type
_entity.pdbx_description
1 polymer ?
#
loop_
_entity_poly.entity_id
_entity_poly.type
_entity_poly.pdbx_seq_one_letter_code
_entity_poly.pdbx_strand_id
1 'polypeptide(L)'
;MKNMRQLILILFFYGISLLSYGQNEIEIHFDTIKSKIENKKADTYYPKLIKRFNDFDTTLTLDDYALIYYGFSFQDDYIKNKPDETELKSALESNNYGKVIKGCQKILDKNPVSLFANNNMGFALYKLDRPESEWLKYQSRFRALRKLIVYSGNGLSTETAFKVIYVS
;
A
#
# COMPACT_ATOMS: atom_id res chain seq x y z
N MET A 1 28.13 14.21 45.60
CA MET A 1 26.97 13.36 45.19
C MET A 1 25.99 14.06 44.24
N LYS A 2 25.58 15.32 44.47
CA LYS A 2 24.64 16.07 43.60
C LYS A 2 25.11 16.16 42.13
N ASN A 3 26.39 16.47 41.91
CA ASN A 3 26.98 16.61 40.58
C ASN A 3 27.08 15.25 39.83
N MET A 4 27.28 14.15 40.57
CA MET A 4 27.33 12.80 40.01
C MET A 4 25.94 12.33 39.56
N ARG A 5 24.89 12.68 40.32
CA ARG A 5 23.49 12.43 39.93
C ARG A 5 23.09 13.22 38.68
N GLN A 6 23.56 14.46 38.56
CA GLN A 6 23.34 15.27 37.36
C GLN A 6 24.08 14.72 36.14
N LEU A 7 25.32 14.24 36.32
CA LEU A 7 26.09 13.60 35.24
C LEU A 7 25.40 12.33 34.72
N ILE A 8 24.90 11.49 35.62
CA ILE A 8 24.16 10.27 35.29
C ILE A 8 22.86 10.61 34.53
N LEU A 9 22.13 11.65 34.95
CA LEU A 9 20.92 12.10 34.26
C LEU A 9 21.24 12.61 32.85
N ILE A 10 22.32 13.37 32.68
CA ILE A 10 22.74 13.86 31.35
C ILE A 10 23.12 12.69 30.43
N LEU A 11 23.89 11.72 30.93
CA LEU A 11 24.24 10.52 30.17
C LEU A 11 23.02 9.66 29.81
N PHE A 12 22.03 9.59 30.70
CA PHE A 12 20.77 8.90 30.45
C PHE A 12 19.95 9.59 29.33
N PHE A 13 19.84 10.92 29.35
CA PHE A 13 19.16 11.66 28.27
C PHE A 13 19.90 11.60 26.93
N TYR A 14 21.24 11.57 26.94
CA TYR A 14 22.06 11.38 25.73
C TYR A 14 21.95 9.95 25.16
N GLY A 15 21.73 8.94 25.99
CA GLY A 15 21.52 7.56 25.54
C GLY A 15 20.16 7.36 24.86
N ILE A 16 19.13 8.10 25.27
CA ILE A 16 17.77 7.99 24.70
C ILE A 16 17.68 8.62 23.30
N SER A 17 18.43 9.68 23.01
CA SER A 17 18.44 10.29 21.67
C SER A 17 19.06 9.39 20.59
N LEU A 18 19.93 8.45 20.98
CA LEU A 18 20.49 7.44 20.07
C LEU A 18 19.50 6.33 19.69
N LEU A 19 18.36 6.24 20.39
CA LEU A 19 17.27 5.30 20.08
C LEU A 19 16.19 5.92 19.18
N SER A 20 16.42 7.13 18.66
CA SER A 20 15.53 7.78 17.70
C SER A 20 15.60 7.07 16.35
N TYR A 21 14.86 5.97 16.21
CA TYR A 21 14.55 5.40 14.90
C TYR A 21 13.69 6.41 14.14
N GLY A 22 14.28 7.06 13.13
CA GLY A 22 13.50 7.81 12.14
C GLY A 22 12.42 6.91 11.54
N GLN A 23 11.24 7.47 11.25
CA GLN A 23 10.25 6.76 10.44
C GLN A 23 10.93 6.30 9.16
N ASN A 24 10.73 5.03 8.78
CA ASN A 24 11.18 4.57 7.46
C ASN A 24 10.46 5.42 6.41
N GLU A 25 11.22 6.28 5.74
CA GLU A 25 10.73 7.16 4.70
C GLU A 25 11.16 6.60 3.33
N ILE A 26 10.25 6.61 2.38
CA ILE A 26 10.52 6.27 0.99
C ILE A 26 10.33 7.54 0.19
N GLU A 27 11.39 7.98 -0.46
CA GLU A 27 11.32 9.11 -1.36
C GLU A 27 10.70 8.69 -2.70
N ILE A 28 9.60 9.35 -3.08
CA ILE A 28 8.83 9.01 -4.28
C ILE A 28 9.16 9.99 -5.41
N HIS A 29 10.02 9.55 -6.32
CA HIS A 29 10.38 10.27 -7.54
C HIS A 29 9.61 9.73 -8.75
N PHE A 30 8.53 10.42 -9.13
CA PHE A 30 7.63 9.97 -10.21
C PHE A 30 8.33 9.77 -11.56
N ASP A 31 9.28 10.63 -11.93
CA ASP A 31 10.05 10.48 -13.17
C ASP A 31 10.92 9.22 -13.18
N THR A 32 11.56 8.91 -12.04
CA THR A 32 12.34 7.69 -11.84
C THR A 32 11.45 6.45 -11.93
N ILE A 33 10.26 6.51 -11.32
CA ILE A 33 9.27 5.42 -11.40
C ILE A 33 8.87 5.18 -12.85
N LYS A 34 8.48 6.24 -13.57
CA LYS A 34 8.10 6.16 -14.99
C LYS A 34 9.20 5.51 -15.85
N SER A 35 10.44 5.98 -15.71
CA SER A 35 11.58 5.43 -16.44
C SER A 35 11.81 3.93 -16.17
N LYS A 36 11.72 3.50 -14.89
CA LYS A 36 11.90 2.09 -14.51
C LYS A 36 10.80 1.19 -15.07
N ILE A 37 9.55 1.66 -15.08
CA ILE A 37 8.41 0.83 -15.47
C ILE A 37 8.20 0.74 -16.99
N GLU A 38 8.77 1.67 -17.76
CA GLU A 38 8.69 1.68 -19.24
C GLU A 38 9.78 0.83 -19.90
N ASN A 39 10.86 0.50 -19.18
CA ASN A 39 11.95 -0.32 -19.71
C ASN A 39 11.54 -1.79 -19.87
N LYS A 40 11.14 -2.17 -21.10
CA LYS A 40 10.70 -3.53 -21.48
C LYS A 40 11.70 -4.65 -21.14
N LYS A 41 12.99 -4.34 -21.06
CA LYS A 41 14.04 -5.34 -20.76
C LYS A 41 14.24 -5.55 -19.26
N ALA A 42 13.89 -4.57 -18.43
CA ALA A 42 14.04 -4.67 -16.98
C ALA A 42 12.99 -5.60 -16.36
N ASP A 43 13.26 -6.12 -15.17
CA ASP A 43 12.28 -6.85 -14.36
C ASP A 43 11.22 -5.93 -13.77
N THR A 44 11.54 -4.64 -13.67
CA THR A 44 10.64 -3.56 -13.25
C THR A 44 9.65 -3.14 -14.34
N TYR A 45 9.70 -3.75 -15.54
CA TYR A 45 8.74 -3.44 -16.59
C TYR A 45 7.30 -3.64 -16.09
N TYR A 46 6.42 -2.65 -16.26
CA TYR A 46 5.12 -2.63 -15.57
C TYR A 46 4.29 -3.91 -15.77
N PRO A 47 4.12 -4.45 -16.99
CA PRO A 47 3.39 -5.70 -17.21
C PRO A 47 3.97 -6.90 -16.45
N LYS A 48 5.28 -6.96 -16.23
CA LYS A 48 5.90 -8.03 -15.42
C LYS A 48 5.58 -7.84 -13.95
N LEU A 49 5.73 -6.62 -13.44
CA LEU A 49 5.43 -6.28 -12.05
C LEU A 49 3.97 -6.54 -11.69
N ILE A 50 3.04 -6.06 -12.51
CA ILE A 50 1.61 -6.23 -12.22
C ILE A 50 1.17 -7.69 -12.34
N LYS A 51 1.78 -8.47 -13.23
CA LYS A 51 1.58 -9.93 -13.27
C LYS A 51 2.02 -10.58 -11.95
N ARG A 52 3.24 -10.31 -11.49
CA ARG A 52 3.75 -10.84 -10.20
C ARG A 52 2.84 -10.41 -9.05
N PHE A 53 2.42 -9.15 -9.04
CA PHE A 53 1.48 -8.63 -8.06
C PHE A 53 0.19 -9.45 -8.06
N ASN A 54 -0.45 -9.63 -9.23
CA ASN A 54 -1.70 -10.37 -9.42
C ASN A 54 -1.60 -11.88 -9.12
N ASP A 55 -0.41 -12.46 -9.29
CA ASP A 55 -0.09 -13.83 -8.90
C ASP A 55 0.16 -14.00 -7.39
N PHE A 56 0.09 -12.90 -6.62
CA PHE A 56 0.38 -12.87 -5.17
C PHE A 56 1.82 -13.30 -4.84
N ASP A 57 2.78 -12.90 -5.68
CA ASP A 57 4.20 -13.16 -5.45
C ASP A 57 4.66 -12.55 -4.12
N THR A 58 5.04 -13.43 -3.18
CA THR A 58 5.47 -13.06 -1.82
C THR A 58 6.90 -12.50 -1.77
N THR A 59 7.64 -12.57 -2.88
CA THR A 59 9.00 -12.02 -3.00
C THR A 59 9.04 -10.55 -3.39
N LEU A 60 7.88 -9.92 -3.66
CA LEU A 60 7.78 -8.50 -3.98
C LEU A 60 8.29 -7.65 -2.82
N THR A 61 9.27 -6.82 -3.13
CA THR A 61 9.89 -5.88 -2.19
C THR A 61 9.07 -4.60 -2.09
N LEU A 62 9.37 -3.77 -1.09
CA LEU A 62 8.70 -2.48 -0.91
C LEU A 62 8.92 -1.55 -2.13
N ASP A 63 10.07 -1.63 -2.77
CA ASP A 63 10.38 -0.92 -4.02
C ASP A 63 9.52 -1.44 -5.18
N ASP A 64 9.32 -2.76 -5.29
CA ASP A 64 8.41 -3.33 -6.28
C ASP A 64 6.98 -2.81 -6.06
N TYR A 65 6.50 -2.78 -4.80
CA TYR A 65 5.19 -2.21 -4.46
C TYR A 65 5.11 -0.71 -4.80
N ALA A 66 6.18 0.06 -4.64
CA ALA A 66 6.25 1.46 -5.05
C ALA A 66 6.06 1.61 -6.57
N LEU A 67 6.79 0.80 -7.35
CA LEU A 67 6.67 0.78 -8.81
C LEU A 67 5.29 0.28 -9.28
N ILE A 68 4.69 -0.68 -8.58
CA ILE A 68 3.35 -1.19 -8.89
C ILE A 68 2.28 -0.12 -8.63
N TYR A 69 2.28 0.47 -7.43
CA TYR A 69 1.26 1.42 -6.99
C TYR A 69 1.37 2.74 -7.74
N TYR A 70 2.50 3.44 -7.64
CA TYR A 70 2.66 4.72 -8.33
C TYR A 70 2.80 4.53 -9.84
N GLY A 71 3.37 3.41 -10.30
CA GLY A 71 3.43 3.13 -11.73
C GLY A 71 2.06 2.92 -12.37
N PHE A 72 1.06 2.51 -11.60
CA PHE A 72 -0.31 2.40 -12.08
C PHE A 72 -0.82 3.74 -12.63
N SER A 73 -0.43 4.88 -12.05
CA SER A 73 -0.90 6.21 -12.51
C SER A 73 -0.40 6.60 -13.90
N PHE A 74 0.62 5.92 -14.43
CA PHE A 74 1.14 6.13 -15.77
C PHE A 74 0.51 5.21 -16.83
N GLN A 75 -0.36 4.29 -16.43
CA GLN A 75 -1.04 3.40 -17.38
C GLN A 75 -2.24 4.12 -17.99
N ASP A 76 -2.48 3.91 -19.28
CA ASP A 76 -3.60 4.53 -20.02
C ASP A 76 -4.98 4.30 -19.38
N ASP A 77 -5.06 3.19 -18.66
CA ASP A 77 -6.25 2.69 -17.99
C ASP A 77 -6.55 3.40 -16.67
N TYR A 78 -5.58 4.11 -16.07
CA TYR A 78 -5.72 4.68 -14.72
C TYR A 78 -6.87 5.69 -14.57
N ILE A 79 -7.00 6.65 -15.49
CA ILE A 79 -8.08 7.66 -15.42
C ILE A 79 -9.44 7.02 -15.69
N LYS A 80 -9.50 6.04 -16.59
CA LYS A 80 -10.74 5.34 -16.98
C LYS A 80 -11.20 4.32 -15.94
N ASN A 81 -10.26 3.82 -15.13
CA ASN A 81 -10.50 2.76 -14.17
C ASN A 81 -10.65 3.27 -12.73
N LYS A 82 -11.04 4.54 -12.53
CA LYS A 82 -11.54 4.97 -11.22
C LYS A 82 -12.76 4.08 -10.89
N PRO A 83 -12.68 3.25 -9.84
CA PRO A 83 -13.72 2.29 -9.58
C PRO A 83 -15.00 3.00 -9.12
N ASP A 84 -16.14 2.65 -9.71
CA ASP A 84 -17.43 2.92 -9.09
C ASP A 84 -17.62 1.95 -7.93
N GLU A 85 -17.58 2.49 -6.72
CA GLU A 85 -17.68 1.72 -5.48
C GLU A 85 -19.12 1.65 -4.95
N THR A 86 -20.10 2.26 -5.62
CA THR A 86 -21.48 2.42 -5.13
C THR A 86 -22.13 1.06 -4.84
N GLU A 87 -22.10 0.14 -5.81
CA GLU A 87 -22.64 -1.22 -5.64
C GLU A 87 -21.95 -1.97 -4.49
N LEU A 88 -20.63 -1.79 -4.34
CA LEU A 88 -19.84 -2.45 -3.32
C LEU A 88 -20.16 -1.90 -1.93
N LYS A 89 -20.32 -0.57 -1.79
CA LYS A 89 -20.71 0.09 -0.53
C LYS A 89 -22.09 -0.38 -0.07
N SER A 90 -23.09 -0.44 -0.95
CA SER A 90 -24.41 -0.98 -0.60
C SER A 90 -24.37 -2.48 -0.24
N ALA A 91 -23.49 -3.27 -0.87
CA ALA A 91 -23.31 -4.67 -0.52
C ALA A 91 -22.67 -4.85 0.88
N LEU A 92 -21.76 -3.96 1.26
CA LEU A 92 -21.14 -3.93 2.59
C LEU A 92 -22.18 -3.56 3.67
N GLU A 93 -22.98 -2.53 3.44
CA GLU A 93 -24.05 -2.09 4.36
C GLU A 93 -25.08 -3.20 4.64
N SER A 94 -25.40 -3.99 3.62
CA SER A 94 -26.31 -5.13 3.73
C SER A 94 -25.65 -6.43 4.22
N ASN A 95 -24.37 -6.41 4.58
CA ASN A 95 -23.56 -7.58 4.94
C ASN A 95 -23.64 -8.74 3.92
N ASN A 96 -23.92 -8.43 2.65
CA ASN A 96 -24.01 -9.44 1.60
C ASN A 96 -22.63 -9.75 1.05
N TYR A 97 -21.83 -10.50 1.81
CA TYR A 97 -20.42 -10.74 1.48
C TYR A 97 -20.19 -11.46 0.15
N GLY A 98 -21.17 -12.23 -0.33
CA GLY A 98 -21.14 -12.80 -1.69
C GLY A 98 -21.19 -11.72 -2.78
N LYS A 99 -22.02 -10.69 -2.61
CA LYS A 99 -22.03 -9.50 -3.50
C LYS A 99 -20.77 -8.65 -3.32
N VAL A 100 -20.26 -8.53 -2.09
CA VAL A 100 -19.00 -7.80 -1.81
C VAL A 100 -17.84 -8.41 -2.59
N ILE A 101 -17.69 -9.74 -2.59
CA ILE A 101 -16.66 -10.44 -3.38
C ILE A 101 -16.79 -10.12 -4.87
N LYS A 102 -18.01 -10.20 -5.43
CA LYS A 102 -18.26 -9.88 -6.85
C LYS A 102 -17.91 -8.42 -7.18
N GLY A 103 -18.29 -7.48 -6.32
CA GLY A 103 -17.96 -6.07 -6.47
C GLY A 103 -16.45 -5.82 -6.40
N CYS A 104 -15.76 -6.44 -5.44
CA CYS A 104 -14.31 -6.36 -5.33
C CYS A 104 -13.62 -6.93 -6.57
N GLN A 105 -14.07 -8.06 -7.12
CA GLN A 105 -13.48 -8.64 -8.34
C GLN A 105 -13.58 -7.66 -9.52
N LYS A 106 -14.78 -7.10 -9.78
CA LYS A 106 -14.99 -6.11 -10.84
C LYS A 106 -14.03 -4.91 -10.72
N ILE A 107 -13.78 -4.45 -9.50
CA ILE A 107 -12.86 -3.34 -9.24
C ILE A 107 -11.41 -3.78 -9.45
N LEU A 108 -11.00 -4.91 -8.89
CA LEU A 108 -9.62 -5.39 -8.95
C LEU A 108 -9.18 -5.80 -10.36
N ASP A 109 -10.12 -6.23 -11.21
CA ASP A 109 -9.84 -6.52 -12.62
C ASP A 109 -9.39 -5.27 -13.39
N LYS A 110 -9.85 -4.08 -12.98
CA LYS A 110 -9.54 -2.79 -13.62
C LYS A 110 -8.48 -1.99 -12.88
N ASN A 111 -8.51 -2.07 -11.55
CA ASN A 111 -7.63 -1.36 -10.64
C ASN A 111 -7.12 -2.35 -9.56
N PRO A 112 -6.10 -3.17 -9.90
CA PRO A 112 -5.58 -4.20 -9.00
C PRO A 112 -4.99 -3.62 -7.71
N VAL A 113 -4.52 -2.37 -7.76
CA VAL A 113 -3.96 -1.66 -6.61
C VAL A 113 -5.01 -0.98 -5.74
N SER A 114 -6.30 -1.28 -5.95
CA SER A 114 -7.38 -0.67 -5.18
C SER A 114 -7.28 -1.02 -3.69
N LEU A 115 -6.98 -0.04 -2.83
CA LEU A 115 -6.94 -0.24 -1.38
C LEU A 115 -8.30 -0.72 -0.84
N PHE A 116 -9.37 -0.06 -1.29
CA PHE A 116 -10.73 -0.36 -0.86
C PHE A 116 -11.13 -1.79 -1.23
N ALA A 117 -10.93 -2.19 -2.49
CA ALA A 117 -11.31 -3.53 -2.93
C ALA A 117 -10.41 -4.63 -2.36
N ASN A 118 -9.09 -4.42 -2.22
CA ASN A 118 -8.21 -5.42 -1.58
C ASN A 118 -8.59 -5.65 -0.11
N ASN A 119 -8.84 -4.58 0.66
CA ASN A 119 -9.25 -4.70 2.06
C ASN A 119 -10.62 -5.40 2.20
N ASN A 120 -11.60 -4.99 1.40
CA ASN A 120 -12.95 -5.57 1.47
C ASN A 120 -13.02 -6.99 0.91
N MET A 121 -12.20 -7.36 -0.08
CA MET A 121 -12.10 -8.73 -0.56
C MET A 121 -11.58 -9.65 0.55
N GLY A 122 -10.47 -9.28 1.19
CA GLY A 122 -9.94 -10.02 2.32
C GLY A 122 -10.94 -10.14 3.47
N PHE A 123 -11.60 -9.03 3.83
CA PHE A 123 -12.63 -9.03 4.87
C PHE A 123 -13.83 -9.92 4.53
N ALA A 124 -14.38 -9.83 3.31
CA ALA A 124 -15.54 -10.62 2.89
C ALA A 124 -15.24 -12.12 2.83
N LEU A 125 -14.06 -12.50 2.33
CA LEU A 125 -13.61 -13.90 2.32
C LEU A 125 -13.48 -14.44 3.75
N TYR A 126 -12.88 -13.66 4.66
CA TYR A 126 -12.80 -14.02 6.08
C TYR A 126 -14.20 -14.18 6.71
N LYS A 127 -15.14 -13.27 6.43
CA LYS A 127 -16.51 -13.31 6.95
C LYS A 127 -17.35 -14.48 6.43
N LEU A 128 -16.92 -15.12 5.35
CA LEU A 128 -17.53 -16.33 4.79
C LEU A 128 -16.76 -17.60 5.17
N ASP A 129 -15.90 -17.54 6.20
CA ASP A 129 -15.11 -18.66 6.71
C ASP A 129 -14.26 -19.34 5.63
N ARG A 130 -13.78 -18.55 4.65
CA ARG A 130 -12.85 -19.06 3.64
C ARG A 130 -11.48 -19.35 4.25
N PRO A 131 -10.72 -20.32 3.70
CA PRO A 131 -9.39 -20.62 4.19
C PRO A 131 -8.49 -19.39 4.28
N GLU A 132 -7.60 -19.37 5.27
CA GLU A 132 -6.64 -18.28 5.48
C GLU A 132 -5.80 -17.97 4.24
N SER A 133 -5.39 -19.00 3.50
CA SER A 133 -4.66 -18.87 2.23
C SER A 133 -5.40 -18.04 1.18
N GLU A 134 -6.72 -17.91 1.26
CA GLU A 134 -7.53 -17.14 0.32
C GLU A 134 -7.67 -15.66 0.70
N TRP A 135 -7.93 -15.36 1.98
CA TRP A 135 -8.16 -13.97 2.41
C TRP A 135 -6.86 -13.25 2.80
N LEU A 136 -5.88 -13.97 3.36
CA LEU A 136 -4.64 -13.36 3.87
C LEU A 136 -3.85 -12.69 2.76
N LYS A 137 -3.84 -13.27 1.56
CA LYS A 137 -3.12 -12.72 0.40
C LYS A 137 -3.62 -11.33 -0.01
N TYR A 138 -4.93 -11.07 0.05
CA TYR A 138 -5.51 -9.74 -0.20
C TYR A 138 -5.21 -8.77 0.94
N GLN A 139 -5.29 -9.23 2.19
CA GLN A 139 -4.93 -8.41 3.35
C GLN A 139 -3.43 -8.04 3.35
N SER A 140 -2.56 -8.95 2.92
CA SER A 140 -1.12 -8.70 2.77
C SER A 140 -0.84 -7.65 1.69
N ARG A 141 -1.51 -7.74 0.53
CA ARG A 141 -1.44 -6.68 -0.50
C ARG A 141 -1.89 -5.33 0.05
N PHE A 142 -3.07 -5.28 0.69
CA PHE A 142 -3.58 -4.05 1.29
C PHE A 142 -2.60 -3.44 2.30
N ARG A 143 -2.02 -4.26 3.19
CA ARG A 143 -1.03 -3.81 4.17
C ARG A 143 0.24 -3.27 3.51
N ALA A 144 0.74 -3.92 2.46
CA ALA A 144 1.92 -3.48 1.73
C ALA A 144 1.69 -2.13 1.03
N LEU A 145 0.56 -1.97 0.33
CA LEU A 145 0.17 -0.72 -0.31
C LEU A 145 -0.04 0.41 0.72
N ARG A 146 -0.69 0.12 1.85
CA ARG A 146 -0.85 1.10 2.94
C ARG A 146 0.50 1.50 3.54
N LYS A 147 1.41 0.54 3.74
CA LYS A 147 2.75 0.77 4.27
C LYS A 147 3.54 1.72 3.38
N LEU A 148 3.50 1.51 2.06
CA LEU A 148 4.11 2.40 1.07
C LEU A 148 3.62 3.85 1.23
N ILE A 149 2.29 4.05 1.31
CA ILE A 149 1.71 5.40 1.44
C ILE A 149 2.15 6.06 2.74
N VAL A 150 2.10 5.34 3.86
CA VAL A 150 2.54 5.87 5.17
C VAL A 150 4.02 6.18 5.19
N TYR A 151 4.85 5.50 4.40
CA TYR A 151 6.28 5.78 4.32
C TYR A 151 6.62 6.92 3.35
N SER A 152 5.66 7.39 2.54
CA SER A 152 5.89 8.48 1.58
C SER A 152 5.82 9.89 2.17
N GLY A 153 5.47 10.01 3.46
CA GLY A 153 5.31 11.28 4.15
C GLY A 153 4.63 11.10 5.52
N ASN A 154 4.29 12.20 6.19
CA ASN A 154 3.58 12.18 7.48
C ASN A 154 2.27 13.01 7.49
N GLY A 155 1.98 13.74 6.41
CA GLY A 155 0.75 14.51 6.26
C GLY A 155 0.67 15.81 7.07
N LEU A 156 1.79 16.28 7.65
CA LEU A 156 1.81 17.50 8.48
C LEU A 156 2.00 18.79 7.67
N SER A 157 2.57 18.73 6.47
CA SER A 157 2.70 19.85 5.54
C SER A 157 2.55 19.41 4.08
N THR A 158 2.57 20.35 3.14
CA THR A 158 2.55 20.05 1.70
C THR A 158 3.79 19.24 1.29
N GLU A 159 4.95 19.59 1.84
CA GLU A 159 6.23 18.94 1.59
C GLU A 159 6.21 17.49 2.09
N THR A 160 5.65 17.26 3.29
CA THR A 160 5.57 15.94 3.92
C THR A 160 4.23 15.24 3.67
N ALA A 161 3.41 15.70 2.71
CA ALA A 161 2.13 15.11 2.41
C ALA A 161 2.29 13.65 1.92
N PHE A 162 1.40 12.76 2.36
CA PHE A 162 1.33 11.40 1.83
C PHE A 162 1.13 11.43 0.32
N LYS A 163 1.91 10.64 -0.41
CA LYS A 163 1.77 10.47 -1.85
C LYS A 163 0.77 9.36 -2.14
N VAL A 164 -0.33 9.71 -2.79
CA VAL A 164 -1.40 8.78 -3.20
C VAL A 164 -1.72 8.98 -4.68
N ILE A 165 -2.16 7.91 -5.34
CA ILE A 165 -2.60 7.99 -6.73
C ILE A 165 -4.09 8.29 -6.87
N TYR A 166 -4.94 7.97 -5.89
CA TYR A 166 -6.33 8.42 -5.91
C TYR A 166 -6.89 8.44 -4.49
N VAL A 167 -7.98 9.18 -4.29
CA VAL A 167 -8.75 9.21 -3.05
C VAL A 167 -10.14 8.69 -3.36
N SER A 168 -10.61 7.75 -2.55
CA SER A 168 -11.94 7.12 -2.62
C SER A 168 -12.92 7.75 -1.64
#